data_AF-A0A0D2H789-F1
#
_entry.id   AF-A0A0D2H789-F1
#
_cell.length_a   1.000
_cell.length_b   1.000
_cell.length_c   1.000
_cell.angle_alpha   90.00
_cell.angle_beta   90.00
_cell.angle_gamma   90.00
#
_symmetry.space_group_name_H-M   'P 1'
#
loop_
_entity.id
_entity.type
_entity.pdbx_description
1 polymer ?
#
loop_
_entity_poly.entity_id
_entity_poly.type
_entity_poly.pdbx_seq_one_letter_code
_entity_poly.pdbx_strand_id
1 'polypeptide(L)'
;MPQRQPVGPRAPKDDFMRALGLSTTDPRHEGYYRAMRDEAIAVYSKLNSDRSSLIDEKRNDTSTTPPFFWHHIRLDRRRQAIIDTWQQAKPGTIQRTLFDQGATTGEHAPNWVTLWLLYSVFRSRDIRNNRNRRAGEGGSSGGQSSSSNDSQIFDPARDKYVSR
;
A
#
# COMPACT_ATOMS: atom_id res chain seq x y z
N MET A 1 -25.64 10.28 -1.85
CA MET A 1 -24.41 10.16 -1.03
C MET A 1 -23.46 11.27 -1.47
N PRO A 2 -22.86 12.07 -0.58
CA PRO A 2 -21.95 13.13 -0.99
C PRO A 2 -20.75 12.52 -1.73
N GLN A 3 -20.43 13.06 -2.90
CA GLN A 3 -19.27 12.63 -3.68
C GLN A 3 -18.01 13.01 -2.92
N ARG A 4 -17.23 12.01 -2.49
CA ARG A 4 -15.93 12.22 -1.86
C ARG A 4 -14.91 12.51 -2.95
N GLN A 5 -14.10 13.55 -2.76
CA GLN A 5 -13.05 13.90 -3.72
C GLN A 5 -12.00 12.78 -3.76
N PRO A 6 -11.74 12.18 -4.95
CA PRO A 6 -10.64 11.25 -5.12
C PRO A 6 -9.31 11.91 -4.78
N VAL A 7 -8.45 11.21 -4.05
CA VAL A 7 -7.06 11.64 -3.87
C VAL A 7 -6.13 10.86 -4.79
N GLY A 8 -5.08 11.51 -5.25
CA GLY A 8 -4.07 10.86 -6.08
C GLY A 8 -3.26 9.81 -5.31
N PRO A 9 -2.64 8.81 -5.97
CA PRO A 9 -1.94 7.70 -5.31
C PRO A 9 -0.78 8.13 -4.38
N ARG A 10 -0.25 9.32 -4.60
CA ARG A 10 0.87 9.87 -3.83
C ARG A 10 0.44 10.68 -2.61
N ALA A 11 -0.85 10.97 -2.46
CA ALA A 11 -1.38 11.73 -1.32
C ALA A 11 -0.95 11.10 0.02
N PRO A 12 -0.72 11.91 1.07
CA PRO A 12 -0.38 11.41 2.39
C PRO A 12 -1.56 10.62 3.00
N LYS A 13 -1.26 9.79 4.01
CA LYS A 13 -2.26 8.94 4.67
C LYS A 13 -3.39 9.78 5.29
N ASP A 14 -3.06 10.91 5.90
CA ASP A 14 -4.05 11.78 6.53
C ASP A 14 -5.08 12.30 5.52
N ASP A 15 -4.63 12.71 4.32
CA ASP A 15 -5.52 13.16 3.25
C ASP A 15 -6.41 12.03 2.73
N PHE A 16 -5.85 10.84 2.56
CA PHE A 16 -6.60 9.64 2.17
C PHE A 16 -7.69 9.30 3.20
N MET A 17 -7.33 9.29 4.49
CA MET A 17 -8.26 8.99 5.58
C MET A 17 -9.36 10.06 5.66
N ARG A 18 -8.99 11.34 5.60
CA ARG A 18 -9.93 12.46 5.59
C ARG A 18 -10.89 12.42 4.41
N ALA A 19 -10.41 12.06 3.22
CA ALA A 19 -11.27 11.89 2.03
C ALA A 19 -12.31 10.78 2.21
N LEU A 20 -12.02 9.77 3.04
CA LEU A 20 -12.97 8.72 3.44
C LEU A 20 -13.85 9.09 4.66
N GLY A 21 -13.72 10.32 5.19
CA GLY A 21 -14.38 10.71 6.43
C GLY A 21 -13.84 9.99 7.67
N LEU A 22 -12.62 9.45 7.58
CA LEU A 22 -11.91 8.79 8.66
C LEU A 22 -10.90 9.76 9.29
N SER A 23 -10.52 9.47 10.54
CA SER A 23 -9.51 10.21 11.30
C SER A 23 -8.32 9.31 11.60
N THR A 24 -7.09 9.83 11.51
CA THR A 24 -5.88 9.11 11.94
C THR A 24 -5.66 9.14 13.46
N THR A 25 -6.45 9.92 14.19
CA THR A 25 -6.40 9.98 15.66
C THR A 25 -7.40 9.05 16.35
N ASP A 26 -8.37 8.48 15.63
CA ASP A 26 -9.33 7.51 16.19
C ASP A 26 -8.79 6.07 15.99
N PRO A 27 -8.52 5.31 17.07
CA PRO A 27 -8.02 3.94 16.97
C PRO A 27 -8.94 3.00 16.18
N ARG A 28 -10.25 3.24 16.15
CA ARG A 28 -11.20 2.42 15.37
C ARG A 28 -11.02 2.65 13.88
N HIS A 29 -10.82 3.90 13.48
CA HIS A 29 -10.55 4.26 12.09
C HIS A 29 -9.20 3.71 11.62
N GLU A 30 -8.20 3.69 12.49
CA GLU A 30 -6.95 2.96 12.24
C GLU A 30 -7.17 1.46 12.03
N GLY A 31 -8.08 0.85 12.81
CA GLY A 31 -8.52 -0.53 12.59
C GLY A 31 -9.11 -0.75 11.19
N TYR A 32 -9.98 0.15 10.73
CA TYR A 32 -10.56 0.08 9.38
C TYR A 32 -9.49 0.25 8.29
N TYR A 33 -8.56 1.18 8.50
CA TYR A 33 -7.42 1.38 7.60
C TYR A 33 -6.56 0.12 7.49
N ARG A 34 -6.25 -0.53 8.63
CA ARG A 34 -5.48 -1.79 8.65
C ARG A 34 -6.21 -2.89 7.88
N ALA A 35 -7.50 -3.09 8.14
CA ALA A 35 -8.31 -4.08 7.43
C ALA A 35 -8.32 -3.84 5.90
N MET A 36 -8.49 -2.59 5.47
CA MET A 36 -8.40 -2.24 4.04
C MET A 36 -7.01 -2.51 3.45
N ARG A 37 -5.95 -2.23 4.21
CA ARG A 37 -4.57 -2.44 3.79
C ARG A 37 -4.22 -3.93 3.66
N ASP A 38 -4.78 -4.78 4.51
CA ASP A 38 -4.57 -6.23 4.45
C ASP A 38 -5.09 -6.83 3.14
N GLU A 39 -6.24 -6.36 2.65
CA GLU A 39 -6.76 -6.76 1.33
C GLU A 39 -5.79 -6.38 0.20
N ALA A 40 -5.19 -5.18 0.27
CA ALA A 40 -4.21 -4.73 -0.70
C ALA A 40 -2.88 -5.50 -0.61
N ILE A 41 -2.45 -5.89 0.59
CA ILE A 41 -1.26 -6.73 0.80
C ILE A 41 -1.44 -8.11 0.17
N ALA A 42 -2.63 -8.70 0.28
CA ALA A 42 -2.93 -9.98 -0.35
C ALA A 42 -2.82 -9.90 -1.89
N VAL A 43 -3.37 -8.86 -2.51
CA VAL A 43 -3.25 -8.65 -3.96
C VAL A 43 -1.81 -8.36 -4.37
N TYR A 44 -1.09 -7.53 -3.62
CA TYR A 44 0.34 -7.31 -3.82
C TYR A 44 1.13 -8.64 -3.80
N SER A 45 0.80 -9.54 -2.86
CA SER A 45 1.48 -10.83 -2.74
C SER A 45 1.24 -11.72 -3.97
N LYS A 46 0.01 -11.73 -4.50
CA LYS A 46 -0.34 -12.40 -5.77
C LYS A 46 0.49 -11.84 -6.94
N LEU A 47 0.57 -10.51 -7.07
CA LEU A 47 1.36 -9.85 -8.12
C LEU A 47 2.85 -10.19 -8.05
N ASN A 48 3.38 -10.43 -6.85
CA ASN A 48 4.78 -10.81 -6.65
C ASN A 48 5.06 -12.29 -6.89
N SER A 49 4.03 -13.14 -6.88
CA SER A 49 4.15 -14.56 -7.19
C SER A 49 4.11 -14.87 -8.69
N ASP A 50 3.62 -13.94 -9.52
CA ASP A 50 3.36 -14.17 -10.94
C ASP A 50 4.11 -13.19 -11.85
N ARG A 51 5.11 -13.69 -12.58
CA ARG A 51 5.88 -12.93 -13.58
C ARG A 51 5.05 -12.50 -14.79
N SER A 52 3.90 -13.14 -15.06
CA SER A 52 2.97 -12.68 -16.11
C SER A 52 2.44 -11.27 -15.83
N SER A 53 2.50 -10.81 -14.58
CA SER A 53 2.11 -9.46 -14.20
C SER A 53 3.07 -8.37 -14.70
N LEU A 54 4.29 -8.75 -15.11
CA LEU A 54 5.35 -7.83 -15.50
C LEU A 54 5.22 -7.35 -16.94
N ILE A 55 5.72 -6.13 -17.20
CA ILE A 55 5.99 -5.63 -18.56
C ILE A 55 6.99 -6.54 -19.27
N ASP A 56 6.92 -6.61 -20.60
CA ASP A 56 7.63 -7.65 -21.37
C ASP A 56 9.14 -7.61 -21.16
N GLU A 57 9.71 -6.41 -21.09
CA GLU A 57 11.13 -6.19 -20.77
C GLU A 57 11.52 -6.87 -19.44
N LYS A 58 10.69 -6.69 -18.40
CA LYS A 58 10.96 -7.22 -17.05
C LYS A 58 10.55 -8.67 -16.89
N ARG A 59 9.58 -9.14 -17.67
CA ARG A 59 9.14 -10.54 -17.69
C ARG A 59 10.24 -11.44 -18.23
N ASN A 60 10.92 -11.02 -19.30
CA ASN A 60 11.96 -11.81 -19.96
C ASN A 60 13.33 -11.66 -19.29
N ASP A 61 13.51 -10.63 -18.46
CA ASP A 61 14.73 -10.40 -17.69
C ASP A 61 14.78 -11.29 -16.43
N THR A 62 15.68 -12.27 -16.43
CA THR A 62 15.90 -13.20 -15.31
C THR A 62 16.51 -12.55 -14.07
N SER A 63 17.13 -11.36 -14.21
CA SER A 63 17.66 -10.59 -13.07
C SER A 63 16.56 -9.85 -12.30
N THR A 64 15.39 -9.67 -12.91
CA THR A 64 14.24 -9.06 -12.23
C THR A 64 13.60 -10.08 -11.29
N THR A 65 13.91 -9.99 -10.00
CA THR A 65 13.33 -10.82 -8.94
C THR A 65 12.31 -10.03 -8.10
N PRO A 66 11.36 -10.72 -7.43
CA PRO A 66 10.53 -10.09 -6.41
C PRO A 66 11.38 -9.52 -5.25
N PRO A 67 10.90 -8.49 -4.53
CA PRO A 67 9.65 -7.79 -4.74
C PRO A 67 9.66 -6.90 -5.99
N PHE A 68 8.62 -6.99 -6.81
CA PHE A 68 8.46 -6.17 -8.01
C PHE A 68 8.01 -4.75 -7.64
N PHE A 69 8.50 -3.76 -8.40
CA PHE A 69 8.08 -2.37 -8.23
C PHE A 69 6.83 -2.06 -9.04
N TRP A 70 6.11 -1.02 -8.64
CA TRP A 70 4.90 -0.57 -9.33
C TRP A 70 5.12 -0.39 -10.85
N HIS A 71 6.27 0.20 -11.22
CA HIS A 71 6.61 0.45 -12.63
C HIS A 71 6.96 -0.83 -13.41
N HIS A 72 7.24 -1.96 -12.76
CA HIS A 72 7.44 -3.24 -13.42
C HIS A 72 6.13 -3.91 -13.85
N ILE A 73 5.00 -3.58 -13.20
CA ILE A 73 3.71 -4.22 -13.47
C ILE A 73 3.08 -3.64 -14.74
N ARG A 74 2.50 -4.46 -15.62
CA ARG A 74 1.74 -4.01 -16.80
C ARG A 74 0.55 -3.13 -16.42
N LEU A 75 0.20 -2.16 -17.26
CA LEU A 75 -0.91 -1.23 -16.99
C LEU A 75 -2.24 -1.97 -16.77
N ASP A 76 -2.58 -2.91 -17.64
CA ASP A 76 -3.81 -3.70 -17.52
C ASP A 76 -3.84 -4.53 -16.24
N ARG A 77 -2.69 -5.06 -15.83
CA ARG A 77 -2.56 -5.82 -14.59
C ARG A 77 -2.66 -4.95 -13.34
N ARG A 78 -2.17 -3.70 -13.39
CA ARG A 78 -2.44 -2.70 -12.34
C ARG A 78 -3.93 -2.43 -12.25
N ARG A 79 -4.60 -2.20 -13.39
CA ARG A 79 -6.05 -1.94 -13.42
C ARG A 79 -6.85 -3.12 -12.85
N GLN A 80 -6.49 -4.35 -13.22
CA GLN A 80 -7.11 -5.55 -12.66
C GLN A 80 -6.86 -5.68 -11.16
N ALA A 81 -5.63 -5.44 -10.68
CA ALA A 81 -5.32 -5.52 -9.25
C ALA A 81 -6.11 -4.51 -8.39
N ILE A 82 -6.43 -3.33 -8.93
CA ILE A 82 -7.31 -2.34 -8.28
C ILE A 82 -8.72 -2.92 -8.10
N ILE A 83 -9.22 -3.64 -9.10
CA ILE A 83 -10.52 -4.34 -9.06
C ILE A 83 -10.45 -5.52 -8.08
N ASP A 84 -9.41 -6.33 -8.17
CA ASP A 84 -9.22 -7.51 -7.32
C ASP A 84 -9.18 -7.13 -5.84
N THR A 85 -8.54 -6.01 -5.50
CA THR A 85 -8.49 -5.49 -4.12
C THR A 85 -9.89 -5.16 -3.60
N TRP A 86 -10.75 -4.58 -4.45
CA TRP A 86 -12.13 -4.29 -4.10
C TRP A 86 -12.98 -5.57 -4.00
N GLN A 87 -12.84 -6.49 -4.96
CA GLN A 87 -13.63 -7.72 -5.02
C GLN A 87 -13.28 -8.71 -3.92
N GLN A 88 -12.02 -8.73 -3.47
CA GLN A 88 -11.57 -9.63 -2.41
C GLN A 88 -12.21 -9.30 -1.06
N ALA A 89 -12.49 -8.02 -0.79
CA ALA A 89 -13.21 -7.61 0.39
C ALA A 89 -14.63 -8.20 0.42
N LYS A 90 -14.92 -8.97 1.46
CA LYS A 90 -16.21 -9.67 1.63
C LYS A 90 -17.38 -8.66 1.69
N PRO A 91 -18.49 -8.91 0.99
CA PRO A 91 -19.71 -8.12 1.14
C PRO A 91 -20.16 -8.02 2.60
N GLY A 92 -20.65 -6.83 3.01
CA GLY A 92 -21.10 -6.56 4.38
C GLY A 92 -20.00 -6.19 5.37
N THR A 93 -18.72 -6.19 4.96
CA THR A 93 -17.61 -5.72 5.79
C THR A 93 -17.36 -4.22 5.64
N ILE A 94 -16.74 -3.59 6.64
CA ILE A 94 -16.43 -2.16 6.62
C ILE A 94 -15.48 -1.79 5.48
N GLN A 95 -14.46 -2.62 5.20
CA GLN A 95 -13.54 -2.38 4.08
C GLN A 95 -14.28 -2.40 2.74
N ARG A 96 -15.27 -3.29 2.57
CA ARG A 96 -16.07 -3.33 1.34
C ARG A 96 -16.88 -2.06 1.18
N THR A 97 -17.56 -1.60 2.23
CA THR A 97 -18.31 -0.33 2.22
C THR A 97 -17.41 0.87 1.90
N LEU A 98 -16.20 0.92 2.46
CA LEU A 98 -15.22 1.99 2.18
C LEU A 98 -14.69 1.92 0.75
N PHE A 99 -14.49 0.73 0.21
CA PHE A 99 -14.10 0.55 -1.19
C PHE A 99 -15.22 0.92 -2.16
N ASP A 100 -16.48 0.60 -1.86
CA ASP A 100 -17.63 0.97 -2.69
C ASP A 100 -17.72 2.50 -2.87
N GLN A 101 -17.30 3.26 -1.87
CA GLN A 101 -17.23 4.73 -1.90
C GLN A 101 -16.08 5.26 -2.78
N GLY A 102 -15.15 4.40 -3.18
CA GLY A 102 -14.00 4.72 -4.00
C GLY A 102 -14.21 4.62 -5.51
N ALA A 103 -15.38 4.12 -5.95
CA ALA A 103 -15.69 3.96 -7.37
C ALA A 103 -15.55 5.31 -8.11
N THR A 104 -14.76 5.32 -9.18
CA THR A 104 -14.46 6.56 -9.92
C THR A 104 -14.15 6.29 -11.39
N THR A 105 -14.23 7.33 -12.20
CA THR A 105 -13.87 7.34 -13.63
C THR A 105 -12.65 8.23 -13.87
N GLY A 106 -12.05 8.16 -15.06
CA GLY A 106 -10.88 8.96 -15.41
C GLY A 106 -9.54 8.38 -14.93
N GLU A 107 -8.61 9.25 -14.53
CA GLU A 107 -7.21 8.89 -14.25
C GLU A 107 -7.05 7.90 -13.09
N HIS A 108 -7.91 7.97 -12.08
CA HIS A 108 -7.84 7.12 -10.88
C HIS A 108 -8.81 5.93 -10.92
N ALA A 109 -9.36 5.65 -12.11
CA ALA A 109 -10.27 4.54 -12.32
C ALA A 109 -9.59 3.16 -12.14
N PRO A 110 -10.38 2.12 -11.83
CA PRO A 110 -11.82 2.15 -11.55
C PRO A 110 -12.17 2.55 -10.11
N ASN A 111 -11.18 2.61 -9.21
CA ASN A 111 -11.42 2.88 -7.81
C ASN A 111 -10.21 3.57 -7.17
N TRP A 112 -10.36 4.82 -6.76
CA TRP A 112 -9.25 5.61 -6.24
C TRP A 112 -8.78 5.11 -4.86
N VAL A 113 -9.67 4.52 -4.07
CA VAL A 113 -9.36 4.02 -2.72
C VAL A 113 -8.43 2.82 -2.82
N THR A 114 -8.81 1.83 -3.63
CA THR A 114 -7.99 0.62 -3.80
C THR A 114 -6.72 0.91 -4.59
N LEU A 115 -6.74 1.85 -5.54
CA LEU A 115 -5.54 2.37 -6.19
C LEU A 115 -4.56 2.98 -5.18
N TRP A 116 -5.04 3.87 -4.31
CA TRP A 116 -4.21 4.51 -3.30
C TRP A 116 -3.61 3.47 -2.36
N LEU A 117 -4.43 2.54 -1.85
CA LEU A 117 -3.98 1.50 -0.93
C LEU A 117 -2.93 0.58 -1.57
N LEU A 118 -3.21 0.06 -2.75
CA LEU A 118 -2.28 -0.82 -3.46
C LEU A 118 -0.96 -0.10 -3.73
N TYR A 119 -1.00 1.13 -4.24
CA TYR A 119 0.21 1.92 -4.47
C TYR A 119 0.97 2.23 -3.17
N SER A 120 0.26 2.47 -2.06
CA SER A 120 0.87 2.69 -0.74
C SER A 120 1.66 1.46 -0.26
N VAL A 121 1.14 0.25 -0.52
CA VAL A 121 1.83 -1.01 -0.21
C VAL A 121 3.10 -1.14 -1.04
N PHE A 122 3.02 -0.95 -2.36
CA PHE A 122 4.19 -0.96 -3.24
C PHE A 122 5.27 0.05 -2.78
N ARG A 123 4.88 1.29 -2.49
CA ARG A 123 5.82 2.32 -1.98
C ARG A 123 6.48 1.92 -0.67
N SER A 124 5.76 1.25 0.23
CA SER A 124 6.30 0.86 1.55
C SER A 124 7.34 -0.27 1.47
N ARG A 125 7.28 -1.09 0.41
CA ARG A 125 8.19 -2.22 0.18
C ARG A 125 9.37 -1.86 -0.73
N ASP A 126 9.38 -0.67 -1.33
CA ASP A 126 10.49 -0.17 -2.13
C ASP A 126 11.66 0.30 -1.23
N ILE A 127 12.78 -0.42 -1.26
CA ILE A 127 13.99 -0.09 -0.50
C ILE A 127 14.56 1.29 -0.83
N ARG A 128 14.33 1.81 -2.04
CA ARG A 128 14.77 3.16 -2.45
C ARG A 128 14.03 4.22 -1.65
N ASN A 129 12.76 3.97 -1.35
CA ASN A 129 11.92 4.84 -0.52
C ASN A 129 12.32 4.79 0.96
N ASN A 130 12.84 3.65 1.44
CA ASN A 130 13.31 3.50 2.82
C ASN A 130 14.64 4.24 3.10
N ARG A 131 15.51 4.42 2.10
CA ARG A 131 16.75 5.20 2.25
C ARG A 131 16.48 6.68 2.48
N ASN A 132 15.47 7.26 1.83
CA ASN A 132 15.08 8.66 2.03
C ASN A 132 14.50 8.95 3.42
N ARG A 133 14.00 7.94 4.13
CA ARG A 133 13.54 8.10 5.53
C ARG A 133 14.68 8.09 6.54
N ARG A 134 15.75 7.32 6.28
CA ARG A 134 16.94 7.29 7.16
C ARG A 134 17.90 8.46 6.92
N ALA A 135 17.89 9.04 5.73
CA ALA A 135 18.70 10.22 5.41
C ALA A 135 18.20 11.51 6.11
N GLY A 136 17.02 11.49 6.74
CA GLY A 136 16.49 12.62 7.53
C GLY A 136 16.97 12.67 9.00
N GLU A 137 17.70 11.65 9.48
CA GLU A 137 18.24 11.57 10.86
C GLU A 137 19.77 11.40 10.86
N GLY A 138 20.46 12.10 9.95
CA GLY A 138 21.92 12.06 9.83
C GLY A 138 22.56 13.41 10.07
N GLY A 139 22.40 13.99 11.26
CA GLY A 139 23.04 15.27 11.57
C GLY A 139 22.72 15.88 12.93
N SER A 140 22.97 15.17 14.03
CA SER A 140 23.43 15.81 15.28
C SER A 140 23.96 14.79 16.28
N SER A 141 25.22 14.99 16.62
CA SER A 141 25.89 14.43 17.78
C SER A 141 25.30 14.96 19.08
N GLY A 142 25.00 14.04 20.00
CA GLY A 142 25.00 14.28 21.45
C GLY A 142 23.62 14.45 22.11
N GLY A 143 23.39 13.66 23.17
CA GLY A 143 22.46 14.01 24.24
C GLY A 143 21.42 12.95 24.60
N GLN A 144 21.51 12.44 25.82
CA GLN A 144 20.61 11.49 26.48
C GLN A 144 19.09 11.79 26.38
N SER A 145 18.33 10.69 26.45
CA SER A 145 17.15 10.43 27.32
C SER A 145 15.77 10.15 26.68
N SER A 146 15.25 8.98 27.11
CA SER A 146 13.85 8.59 27.35
C SER A 146 12.83 8.39 26.22
N SER A 147 12.43 7.13 26.11
CA SER A 147 11.07 6.60 25.91
C SER A 147 10.24 7.03 24.69
N SER A 148 10.01 6.06 23.79
CA SER A 148 8.71 5.36 23.72
C SER A 148 8.78 4.21 22.71
N ASN A 149 8.49 3.00 23.20
CA ASN A 149 8.18 1.82 22.38
C ASN A 149 6.94 2.10 21.53
N ASP A 150 7.04 2.03 20.20
CA ASP A 150 5.96 1.46 19.39
C ASP A 150 6.45 1.01 18.01
N SER A 151 6.03 -0.19 17.62
CA SER A 151 6.14 -0.80 16.28
C SER A 151 7.50 -1.42 15.86
N GLN A 152 8.03 -2.32 16.69
CA GLN A 152 8.65 -3.55 16.16
C GLN A 152 7.55 -4.34 15.45
N ILE A 153 7.30 -4.01 14.17
CA ILE A 153 6.40 -4.74 13.28
C ILE A 153 7.02 -6.14 13.11
N PHE A 154 6.48 -7.11 13.85
CA PHE A 154 6.79 -8.52 13.65
C PHE A 154 6.31 -8.91 12.25
N ASP A 155 7.28 -9.18 11.37
CA ASP A 155 7.07 -9.61 9.98
C ASP A 155 7.71 -10.99 9.80
N PRO A 156 6.91 -12.08 9.80
CA PRO A 156 7.42 -13.44 9.68
C PRO A 156 8.06 -13.76 8.31
N ALA A 157 7.97 -12.87 7.33
CA ALA A 157 8.70 -12.98 6.06
C ALA A 157 10.08 -12.31 6.11
N ARG A 158 10.30 -11.39 7.06
CA ARG A 158 11.57 -10.68 7.25
C ARG A 158 12.59 -11.53 7.99
N ASP A 159 12.12 -12.41 8.89
CA ASP A 159 12.96 -13.23 9.76
C ASP A 159 13.51 -14.50 9.09
N LYS A 160 12.95 -14.90 7.93
CA LYS A 160 13.41 -16.10 7.19
C LYS A 160 14.75 -15.91 6.46
N TYR A 161 15.23 -14.68 6.35
CA TYR A 161 16.47 -14.35 5.64
C TYR A 161 17.60 -13.88 6.56
N VAL A 162 17.38 -13.91 7.88
CA VAL A 162 18.42 -13.66 8.88
C VAL A 162 18.80 -15.00 9.50
N SER A 163 19.55 -15.81 8.75
CA SER A 163 20.33 -16.90 9.35
C SER A 163 21.73 -16.39 9.62
N ARG A 164 22.20 -16.72 10.83
CA ARG A 164 23.46 -16.36 11.49
C ARG A 164 24.70 -16.56 10.64
#